data_AF-A0A1G5SUY2-F1
#
_entry.id   AF-A0A1G5SUY2-F1
#
_cell.length_a   1.000
_cell.length_b   1.000
_cell.length_c   1.000
_cell.angle_alpha   90.00
_cell.angle_beta   90.00
_cell.angle_gamma   90.00
#
_symmetry.space_group_name_H-M   'P 1'
#
loop_
_entity.id
_entity.type
_entity.pdbx_description
1 polymer ?
#
loop_
_entity_poly.entity_id
_entity_poly.type
_entity_poly.pdbx_seq_one_letter_code
_entity_poly.pdbx_strand_id
1 'polypeptide(L)'
;MNLPLLTVPHDGGRMVDATLDQLTAAGVPADAILAAVRPVLKKQVDDEAEKLRLELITPGSGQAMEYQEVYNEAVQIANALAANAAADLDPTAFPMLAGSIGTNLDPKTERATVDVAGEARAALAAYDAYQKVGAAIRSARLKGKAAIDAAADVTAACEVAASIDWPPLP
;
A
#
# COMPACT_ATOMS: atom_id res chain seq x y z
N MET A 1 9.87 19.93 1.56
CA MET A 1 9.92 18.66 2.34
C MET A 1 10.96 18.86 3.43
N ASN A 2 10.61 18.60 4.70
CA ASN A 2 11.57 18.70 5.80
C ASN A 2 12.30 17.36 5.96
N LEU A 3 13.62 17.35 5.78
CA LEU A 3 14.44 16.18 6.09
C LEU A 3 14.59 16.05 7.62
N PRO A 4 14.46 14.84 8.18
CA PRO A 4 14.87 14.60 9.56
C PRO A 4 16.39 14.80 9.71
N LEU A 5 16.83 14.86 10.97
CA LEU A 5 18.25 14.94 11.28
C LEU A 5 18.99 13.69 10.77
N LEU A 6 20.19 13.91 10.25
CA LEU A 6 20.98 12.91 9.56
C LEU A 6 22.16 12.47 10.42
N THR A 7 22.58 11.22 10.21
CA THR A 7 23.83 10.70 10.74
C THR A 7 24.75 10.33 9.58
N VAL A 8 25.92 10.98 9.48
CA VAL A 8 26.86 10.80 8.36
C VAL A 8 28.29 10.56 8.90
N PRO A 9 29.05 9.60 8.35
CA PRO A 9 30.48 9.47 8.64
C PRO A 9 31.25 10.73 8.23
N HIS A 10 32.15 11.22 9.09
CA HIS A 10 32.97 12.41 8.82
C HIS A 10 34.22 12.40 9.72
N ASP A 11 35.40 12.70 9.15
CA ASP A 11 36.69 12.84 9.85
C ASP A 11 37.03 11.73 10.87
N GLY A 12 36.89 10.47 10.46
CA GLY A 12 37.18 9.31 11.31
C GLY A 12 36.15 9.05 12.41
N GLY A 13 35.08 9.86 12.47
CA GLY A 13 33.94 9.70 13.37
C GLY A 13 32.60 9.73 12.61
N ARG A 14 31.56 10.18 13.31
CA ARG A 14 30.21 10.40 12.76
C ARG A 14 29.67 11.72 13.25
N MET A 15 29.11 12.52 12.35
CA MET A 15 28.19 13.58 12.72
C MET A 15 26.82 12.96 12.92
N VAL A 16 26.24 13.16 14.09
CA VAL A 16 24.92 12.64 14.47
C VAL A 16 23.95 13.80 14.62
N ASP A 17 22.67 13.53 14.39
CA ASP A 17 21.59 14.49 14.56
C ASP A 17 21.84 15.86 13.89
N ALA A 18 22.44 15.83 12.70
CA ALA A 18 22.84 17.03 11.96
C ALA A 18 21.84 17.40 10.86
N THR A 19 21.61 18.70 10.67
CA THR A 19 20.87 19.22 9.51
C THR A 19 21.74 19.21 8.25
N LEU A 20 21.11 19.34 7.08
CA LEU A 20 21.82 19.49 5.81
C LEU A 20 22.81 20.67 5.83
N ASP A 21 22.39 21.80 6.39
CA ASP A 21 23.22 23.00 6.51
C ASP A 21 24.42 22.77 7.42
N GLN A 22 24.25 22.07 8.54
CA GLN A 22 25.34 21.74 9.47
C GLN A 22 26.35 20.79 8.82
N LEU A 23 25.90 19.77 8.08
CA LEU A 23 26.78 18.86 7.36
C LEU A 23 27.57 19.60 6.27
N THR A 24 26.90 20.49 5.54
CA THR A 24 27.54 21.30 4.49
C THR A 24 28.57 22.27 5.09
N ALA A 25 28.23 22.95 6.18
CA ALA A 25 29.13 23.87 6.88
C ALA A 25 30.35 23.16 7.50
N ALA A 26 30.20 21.89 7.90
CA ALA A 26 31.30 21.06 8.37
C ALA A 26 32.18 20.51 7.24
N GLY A 27 31.83 20.74 5.97
CA GLY A 27 32.59 20.25 4.82
C GLY A 27 32.41 18.76 4.55
N VAL A 28 31.30 18.16 5.00
CA VAL A 28 30.96 16.77 4.68
C VAL A 28 30.79 16.64 3.15
N PRO A 29 31.42 15.65 2.50
CA PRO A 29 31.29 15.46 1.06
C PRO A 29 29.83 15.30 0.59
N ALA A 30 29.48 15.95 -0.51
CA ALA A 30 28.10 15.97 -1.02
C ALA A 30 27.55 14.58 -1.35
N ASP A 31 28.40 13.67 -1.83
CA ASP A 31 28.07 12.27 -2.09
C ASP A 31 27.77 11.49 -0.80
N ALA A 32 28.52 11.74 0.28
CA ALA A 32 28.25 11.17 1.60
C ALA A 32 26.92 11.67 2.19
N ILE A 33 26.61 12.96 2.02
CA ILE A 33 25.31 13.53 2.41
C ILE A 33 24.19 12.89 1.60
N LEU A 34 24.32 12.83 0.28
CA LEU A 34 23.32 12.22 -0.61
C LEU A 34 23.07 10.75 -0.24
N ALA A 35 24.13 9.99 0.05
CA ALA A 35 24.03 8.61 0.51
C ALA A 35 23.21 8.47 1.80
N ALA A 36 23.32 9.44 2.73
CA ALA A 36 22.52 9.46 3.95
C ALA A 36 21.07 9.93 3.74
N VAL A 37 20.82 10.82 2.78
CA VAL A 37 19.47 11.35 2.49
C VAL A 37 18.59 10.33 1.75
N ARG A 38 19.15 9.56 0.81
CA ARG A 38 18.39 8.57 0.03
C ARG A 38 17.55 7.59 0.87
N PRO A 39 18.09 6.87 1.87
CA PRO A 39 17.28 5.95 2.67
C PRO A 39 16.17 6.64 3.45
N VAL A 40 16.40 7.88 3.89
CA VAL A 40 15.40 8.70 4.58
C VAL A 40 14.23 9.04 3.65
N LEU A 41 14.50 9.54 2.46
CA LEU A 41 13.47 9.84 1.46
C LEU A 41 12.72 8.56 1.06
N LYS A 42 13.43 7.47 0.82
CA LYS A 42 12.82 6.18 0.46
C LYS A 42 11.90 5.66 1.55
N LYS A 43 12.23 5.89 2.83
CA LYS A 43 11.35 5.58 3.96
C LYS A 43 10.08 6.45 3.92
N GLN A 44 10.19 7.75 3.69
CA GLN A 44 9.01 8.64 3.57
C GLN A 44 8.09 8.20 2.44
N VAL A 45 8.65 7.75 1.31
CA VAL A 45 7.89 7.20 0.18
C VAL A 45 7.20 5.88 0.56
N ASP A 46 7.84 5.02 1.35
CA ASP A 46 7.19 3.80 1.86
C ASP A 46 6.08 4.14 2.88
N ASP A 47 6.29 5.14 3.74
CA ASP A 47 5.32 5.60 4.74
C ASP A 47 4.06 6.21 4.07
N GLU A 48 4.23 7.06 3.05
CA GLU A 48 3.08 7.64 2.32
C GLU A 48 2.33 6.55 1.54
N ALA A 49 3.04 5.63 0.91
CA ALA A 49 2.40 4.49 0.24
C ALA A 49 1.58 3.63 1.20
N GLU A 50 2.04 3.47 2.45
CA GLU A 50 1.30 2.72 3.46
C GLU A 50 0.09 3.50 3.97
N LYS A 51 0.24 4.79 4.24
CA LYS A 51 -0.88 5.67 4.59
C LYS A 51 -2.00 5.57 3.56
N LEU A 52 -1.69 5.64 2.27
CA LEU A 52 -2.68 5.48 1.19
C LEU A 52 -3.34 4.09 1.18
N ARG A 53 -2.61 3.02 1.51
CA ARG A 53 -3.22 1.67 1.64
C ARG A 53 -4.18 1.62 2.82
N LEU A 54 -3.81 2.23 3.94
CA LEU A 54 -4.64 2.26 5.15
C LEU A 54 -5.90 3.11 5.01
N GLU A 55 -6.01 3.93 3.96
CA GLU A 55 -7.26 4.60 3.59
C GLU A 55 -8.23 3.66 2.85
N LEU A 56 -7.75 2.55 2.29
CA LEU A 56 -8.55 1.56 1.55
C LEU A 56 -8.95 0.34 2.37
N ILE A 57 -8.22 0.04 3.45
CA ILE A 57 -8.43 -1.15 4.28
C ILE A 57 -8.40 -0.79 5.75
N THR A 58 -9.04 -1.62 6.57
CA THR A 58 -8.95 -1.45 8.01
C THR A 58 -7.60 -2.00 8.51
N PRO A 59 -6.85 -1.24 9.34
CA PRO A 59 -5.54 -1.68 9.83
C PRO A 59 -5.67 -2.80 10.85
N GLY A 60 -4.87 -3.85 10.66
CA GLY A 60 -4.68 -4.91 11.65
C GLY A 60 -4.40 -6.27 11.02
N SER A 61 -3.48 -7.04 11.61
CA SER A 61 -3.15 -8.37 11.10
C SER A 61 -4.33 -9.35 11.20
N GLY A 62 -5.14 -9.26 12.26
CA GLY A 62 -6.36 -10.05 12.42
C GLY A 62 -7.36 -9.79 11.29
N GLN A 63 -7.63 -8.52 11.01
CA GLN A 63 -8.55 -8.11 9.93
C GLN A 63 -7.99 -8.47 8.55
N ALA A 64 -6.68 -8.37 8.35
CA ALA A 64 -6.05 -8.80 7.10
C ALA A 64 -6.24 -10.32 6.85
N MET A 65 -6.15 -11.16 7.89
CA MET A 65 -6.45 -12.59 7.76
C MET A 65 -7.93 -12.85 7.45
N GLU A 66 -8.84 -12.10 8.07
CA GLU A 66 -10.27 -12.17 7.79
C GLU A 66 -10.58 -11.80 6.33
N TYR A 67 -10.06 -10.68 5.83
CA TYR A 67 -10.25 -10.28 4.42
C TYR A 67 -9.65 -11.29 3.43
N GLN A 68 -8.51 -11.90 3.79
CA GLN A 68 -7.91 -12.94 2.95
C GLN A 68 -8.80 -14.19 2.89
N GLU A 69 -9.41 -14.59 4.01
CA GLU A 69 -10.31 -15.74 4.02
C GLU A 69 -11.63 -15.47 3.30
N VAL A 70 -12.20 -14.26 3.48
CA VAL A 70 -13.35 -13.78 2.70
C VAL A 70 -13.06 -13.87 1.19
N TYR A 71 -11.88 -13.45 0.74
CA TYR A 71 -11.47 -13.58 -0.65
C TYR A 71 -11.36 -15.04 -1.10
N ASN A 72 -10.76 -15.91 -0.28
CA ASN A 72 -10.61 -17.34 -0.58
C ASN A 72 -11.97 -18.03 -0.75
N GLU A 73 -12.91 -17.81 0.17
CA GLU A 73 -14.27 -18.32 0.09
C GLU A 73 -14.99 -17.79 -1.16
N ALA A 74 -14.82 -16.50 -1.47
CA ALA A 74 -15.45 -15.89 -2.65
C ALA A 74 -14.93 -16.50 -3.97
N VAL A 75 -13.63 -16.79 -4.05
CA VAL A 75 -13.03 -17.47 -5.22
C VAL A 75 -13.56 -18.91 -5.34
N GLN A 76 -13.72 -19.64 -4.23
CA GLN A 76 -14.29 -20.98 -4.24
C GLN A 76 -15.72 -20.98 -4.79
N ILE A 77 -16.55 -20.05 -4.33
CA ILE A 77 -17.92 -19.86 -4.84
C ILE A 77 -17.89 -19.51 -6.34
N ALA A 78 -17.06 -18.56 -6.76
CA ALA A 78 -16.96 -18.18 -8.17
C ALA A 78 -16.60 -19.37 -9.07
N ASN A 79 -15.66 -20.22 -8.64
CA ASN A 79 -15.27 -21.43 -9.36
C ASN A 79 -16.42 -22.46 -9.41
N ALA A 80 -17.13 -22.68 -8.31
CA ALA A 80 -18.27 -23.60 -8.26
C ALA A 80 -19.41 -23.15 -9.20
N LEU A 81 -19.70 -21.84 -9.21
CA LEU A 81 -20.69 -21.25 -10.13
C LEU A 81 -20.26 -21.39 -11.59
N ALA A 82 -18.99 -21.14 -11.91
CA ALA A 82 -18.45 -21.32 -13.27
C ALA A 82 -18.51 -22.78 -13.76
N ALA A 83 -18.40 -23.74 -12.83
CA ALA A 83 -18.53 -25.17 -13.13
C ALA A 83 -19.99 -25.65 -13.27
N ASN A 84 -20.98 -24.77 -13.14
CA ASN A 84 -22.41 -25.12 -13.00
C ASN A 84 -22.69 -26.09 -11.85
N ALA A 85 -21.82 -26.13 -10.83
CA ALA A 85 -22.03 -26.88 -9.59
C ALA A 85 -22.88 -26.10 -8.58
N ALA A 86 -23.68 -25.15 -9.06
CA ALA A 86 -24.39 -24.13 -8.28
C ALA A 86 -25.59 -24.63 -7.47
N ALA A 87 -25.89 -25.94 -7.51
CA ALA A 87 -26.97 -26.51 -6.71
C ALA A 87 -26.54 -26.54 -5.23
N ASP A 88 -27.10 -25.62 -4.46
CA ASP A 88 -26.96 -25.46 -3.00
C ASP A 88 -25.53 -25.15 -2.50
N LEU A 89 -25.11 -23.89 -2.68
CA LEU A 89 -24.01 -23.33 -1.90
C LEU A 89 -24.45 -23.21 -0.43
N ASP A 90 -24.13 -24.22 0.38
CA ASP A 90 -24.39 -24.24 1.81
C ASP A 90 -23.59 -23.13 2.53
N PRO A 91 -24.26 -22.14 3.18
CA PRO A 91 -23.56 -21.08 3.91
C PRO A 91 -22.64 -21.60 5.03
N THR A 92 -22.87 -22.80 5.57
CA THR A 92 -22.00 -23.36 6.61
C THR A 92 -20.62 -23.76 6.09
N ALA A 93 -20.48 -23.95 4.77
CA ALA A 93 -19.20 -24.18 4.11
C ALA A 93 -18.39 -22.89 3.88
N PHE A 94 -19.01 -21.72 4.07
CA PHE A 94 -18.42 -20.40 3.83
C PHE A 94 -18.71 -19.46 5.02
N PRO A 95 -18.20 -19.79 6.22
CA PRO A 95 -18.57 -19.09 7.45
C PRO A 95 -18.22 -17.61 7.45
N MET A 96 -17.15 -17.19 6.76
CA MET A 96 -16.77 -15.78 6.70
C MET A 96 -17.76 -14.97 5.87
N LEU A 97 -18.13 -15.46 4.68
CA LEU A 97 -19.15 -14.84 3.84
C LEU A 97 -20.56 -14.94 4.43
N ALA A 98 -20.88 -16.05 5.08
CA ALA A 98 -22.16 -16.22 5.75
C ALA A 98 -22.34 -15.19 6.88
N GLY A 99 -21.26 -14.86 7.59
CA GLY A 99 -21.26 -13.85 8.63
C GLY A 99 -21.53 -12.42 8.14
N SER A 100 -21.34 -12.13 6.85
CA SER A 100 -21.55 -10.80 6.27
C SER A 100 -22.84 -10.65 5.47
N ILE A 101 -23.68 -11.69 5.36
CA ILE A 101 -24.92 -11.59 4.58
C ILE A 101 -25.79 -10.43 5.08
N GLY A 102 -26.22 -9.58 4.14
CA GLY A 102 -27.04 -8.41 4.38
C GLY A 102 -26.26 -7.16 4.78
N THR A 103 -24.95 -7.24 5.01
CA THR A 103 -24.13 -6.06 5.35
C THR A 103 -23.59 -5.35 4.11
N ASN A 104 -23.41 -6.08 3.00
CA ASN A 104 -22.86 -5.54 1.75
C ASN A 104 -23.95 -5.40 0.68
N LEU A 105 -23.66 -4.60 -0.36
CA LEU A 105 -24.47 -4.52 -1.57
C LEU A 105 -23.95 -5.52 -2.60
N ASP A 106 -24.84 -6.30 -3.20
CA ASP A 106 -24.51 -7.15 -4.34
C ASP A 106 -24.34 -6.26 -5.59
N PRO A 107 -23.15 -6.22 -6.22
CA PRO A 107 -22.89 -5.38 -7.38
C PRO A 107 -23.77 -5.70 -8.60
N LYS A 108 -24.41 -6.89 -8.63
CA LYS A 108 -25.34 -7.26 -9.70
C LYS A 108 -26.73 -6.65 -9.52
N THR A 109 -27.18 -6.48 -8.29
CA THR A 109 -28.56 -6.08 -7.98
C THR A 109 -28.66 -4.71 -7.34
N GLU A 110 -27.54 -4.14 -6.87
CA GLU A 110 -27.46 -2.89 -6.12
C GLU A 110 -28.32 -2.90 -4.84
N ARG A 111 -28.61 -4.09 -4.32
CA ARG A 111 -29.37 -4.32 -3.09
C ARG A 111 -28.52 -5.09 -2.09
N ALA A 112 -28.94 -5.07 -0.83
CA ALA A 112 -28.33 -5.90 0.20
C ALA A 112 -28.24 -7.36 -0.28
N THR A 113 -27.09 -7.98 -0.05
CA THR A 113 -26.87 -9.40 -0.32
C THR A 113 -27.86 -10.25 0.48
N VAL A 114 -28.27 -11.38 -0.10
CA VAL A 114 -29.24 -12.30 0.52
C VAL A 114 -28.69 -13.72 0.68
N ASP A 115 -27.51 -13.97 0.13
CA ASP A 115 -26.84 -15.28 0.11
C ASP A 115 -25.31 -15.11 0.00
N VAL A 116 -24.59 -16.22 0.21
CA VAL A 116 -23.13 -16.26 0.08
C VAL A 116 -22.64 -15.97 -1.35
N ALA A 117 -23.48 -16.18 -2.36
CA ALA A 117 -23.13 -15.86 -3.75
C ALA A 117 -23.11 -14.35 -4.00
N GLY A 118 -24.05 -13.60 -3.41
CA GLY A 118 -24.06 -12.14 -3.40
C GLY A 118 -22.88 -11.56 -2.65
N GLU A 119 -22.58 -12.11 -1.46
CA GLU A 119 -21.40 -11.73 -0.67
C GLU A 119 -20.10 -12.01 -1.44
N ALA A 120 -19.97 -13.17 -2.09
CA ALA A 120 -18.82 -13.48 -2.92
C ALA A 120 -18.63 -12.48 -4.06
N ARG A 121 -19.71 -12.07 -4.74
CA ARG A 121 -19.64 -11.03 -5.79
C ARG A 121 -19.18 -9.69 -5.22
N ALA A 122 -19.72 -9.27 -4.08
CA ALA A 122 -19.34 -8.04 -3.41
C ALA A 122 -17.85 -8.07 -3.00
N ALA A 123 -17.40 -9.15 -2.38
CA ALA A 123 -16.01 -9.36 -1.97
C ALA A 123 -15.04 -9.32 -3.16
N LEU A 124 -15.35 -10.00 -4.27
CA LEU A 124 -14.52 -9.99 -5.47
C LEU A 124 -14.47 -8.61 -6.14
N ALA A 125 -15.58 -7.87 -6.15
CA ALA A 125 -15.62 -6.51 -6.68
C ALA A 125 -14.76 -5.55 -5.83
N ALA A 126 -14.87 -5.65 -4.50
CA ALA A 126 -14.03 -4.87 -3.57
C ALA A 126 -12.54 -5.22 -3.74
N TYR A 127 -12.21 -6.51 -3.89
CA TYR A 127 -10.85 -6.97 -4.12
C TYR A 127 -10.27 -6.44 -5.44
N ASP A 128 -11.04 -6.47 -6.53
CA ASP A 128 -10.61 -5.93 -7.83
C ASP A 128 -10.37 -4.42 -7.77
N ALA A 129 -11.25 -3.68 -7.09
CA ALA A 129 -11.05 -2.26 -6.83
C ALA A 129 -9.77 -1.99 -6.03
N TYR A 130 -9.56 -2.73 -4.95
CA TYR A 130 -8.33 -2.66 -4.14
C TYR A 130 -7.08 -2.97 -4.97
N GLN A 131 -7.10 -4.02 -5.80
CA GLN A 131 -5.95 -4.41 -6.61
C GLN A 131 -5.55 -3.33 -7.62
N LYS A 132 -6.53 -2.70 -8.27
CA LYS A 132 -6.28 -1.60 -9.23
C LYS A 132 -5.55 -0.43 -8.57
N VAL A 133 -6.07 0.04 -7.43
CA VAL A 133 -5.47 1.17 -6.70
C VAL A 133 -4.14 0.75 -6.06
N GLY A 134 -4.08 -0.42 -5.44
CA GLY A 134 -2.88 -0.97 -4.80
C GLY A 134 -1.72 -1.16 -5.78
N ALA A 135 -2.00 -1.60 -7.02
CA ALA A 135 -1.00 -1.69 -8.08
C ALA A 135 -0.48 -0.31 -8.51
N ALA A 136 -1.35 0.69 -8.60
CA ALA A 136 -0.95 2.06 -8.91
C ALA A 136 -0.07 2.66 -7.80
N ILE A 137 -0.45 2.50 -6.52
CA ILE A 137 0.36 2.90 -5.35
C ILE A 137 1.72 2.21 -5.39
N ARG A 138 1.75 0.90 -5.67
CA ARG A 138 2.99 0.12 -5.78
C ARG A 138 3.89 0.66 -6.89
N SER A 139 3.33 0.96 -8.06
CA SER A 139 4.07 1.52 -9.19
C SER A 139 4.68 2.87 -8.85
N ALA A 140 3.88 3.80 -8.30
CA ALA A 140 4.35 5.13 -7.88
C ALA A 140 5.49 5.02 -6.87
N ARG A 141 5.31 4.20 -5.82
CA ARG A 141 6.33 3.94 -4.78
C ARG A 141 7.64 3.41 -5.37
N LEU A 142 7.57 2.37 -6.21
CA LEU A 142 8.77 1.75 -6.78
C LEU A 142 9.50 2.67 -7.76
N LYS A 143 8.76 3.36 -8.63
CA LYS A 143 9.34 4.33 -9.58
C LYS A 143 9.96 5.52 -8.85
N GLY A 144 9.27 6.07 -7.85
CA GLY A 144 9.78 7.16 -7.02
C GLY A 144 11.08 6.78 -6.32
N LYS A 145 11.16 5.59 -5.71
CA LYS A 145 12.39 5.10 -5.07
C LYS A 145 13.53 4.91 -6.07
N ALA A 146 13.24 4.38 -7.26
CA ALA A 146 14.24 4.25 -8.33
C ALA A 146 14.74 5.61 -8.83
N ALA A 147 13.85 6.59 -8.95
CA ALA A 147 14.22 7.96 -9.34
C ALA A 147 15.05 8.68 -8.26
N ILE A 148 14.76 8.45 -6.97
CA ILE A 148 15.59 8.93 -5.85
C ILE A 148 17.00 8.33 -5.93
N ASP A 149 17.11 7.04 -6.24
CA ASP A 149 18.41 6.37 -6.40
C ASP A 149 19.20 6.90 -7.62
N ALA A 150 18.51 7.40 -8.65
CA ALA A 150 19.10 7.99 -9.86
C ALA A 150 19.43 9.48 -9.73
N ALA A 151 18.92 10.18 -8.71
CA ALA A 151 19.15 11.60 -8.52
C ALA A 151 20.64 11.91 -8.29
N ALA A 152 21.15 12.94 -8.96
CA ALA A 152 22.56 13.32 -8.96
C ALA A 152 23.00 14.03 -7.67
N ASP A 153 22.07 14.68 -6.97
CA ASP A 153 22.32 15.45 -5.76
C ASP A 153 21.10 15.45 -4.82
N VAL A 154 21.27 16.06 -3.65
CA VAL A 154 20.26 16.11 -2.58
C VAL A 154 19.01 16.86 -3.02
N THR A 155 19.17 17.96 -3.76
CA THR A 155 18.05 18.79 -4.23
C THR A 155 17.19 17.99 -5.20
N ALA A 156 17.81 17.38 -6.21
CA ALA A 156 17.12 16.53 -7.17
C ALA A 156 16.41 15.34 -6.50
N ALA A 157 17.04 14.71 -5.49
CA ALA A 157 16.43 13.61 -4.76
C ALA A 157 15.17 14.06 -3.99
N CYS A 158 15.23 15.22 -3.33
CA CYS A 158 14.09 15.81 -2.64
C CYS A 158 12.97 16.22 -3.60
N GLU A 159 13.30 16.81 -4.75
CA GLU A 159 12.34 17.17 -5.80
C GLU A 159 11.62 15.96 -6.36
N VAL A 160 12.35 14.87 -6.65
CA VAL A 160 11.75 13.59 -7.06
C VAL A 160 10.78 13.09 -6.00
N ALA A 161 11.20 13.04 -4.73
CA ALA A 161 10.35 12.55 -3.65
C ALA A 161 9.07 13.38 -3.48
N ALA A 162 9.17 14.71 -3.61
CA ALA A 162 8.04 15.63 -3.50
C ALA A 162 7.12 15.63 -4.73
N SER A 163 7.60 15.19 -5.89
CA SER A 163 6.86 15.17 -7.16
C SER A 163 6.29 13.80 -7.52
N ILE A 164 6.35 12.81 -6.62
CA ILE A 164 5.70 11.52 -6.83
C ILE A 164 4.20 11.75 -7.01
N ASP A 165 3.72 11.41 -8.21
CA ASP A 165 2.30 11.41 -8.53
C ASP A 165 1.63 10.16 -7.93
N TRP A 166 0.93 10.36 -6.82
CA TRP A 166 0.18 9.32 -6.14
C TRP A 166 -1.21 9.17 -6.79
N PRO A 167 -1.71 7.93 -6.96
CA PRO A 167 -3.02 7.74 -7.55
C PRO A 167 -4.12 8.33 -6.65
N PRO A 168 -5.21 8.85 -7.24
CA PRO A 168 -6.38 9.23 -6.46
C PRO A 168 -6.98 7.99 -5.80
N LEU A 169 -7.52 8.18 -4.60
CA LEU A 169 -8.30 7.16 -3.91
C LEU A 169 -9.78 7.26 -4.33
N PRO A 170 -10.51 6.13 -4.39
CA PRO A 170 -11.92 6.07 -4.76
C PRO A 170 -12.85 6.65 -3.69
#